data_AF-A0A4R2R506-F1
#
_entry.id   AF-A0A4R2R506-F1
#
_cell.length_a   1.000
_cell.length_b   1.000
_cell.length_c   1.000
_cell.angle_alpha   90.00
_cell.angle_beta   90.00
_cell.angle_gamma   90.00
#
_symmetry.space_group_name_H-M   'P 1'
#
loop_
_entity.id
_entity.type
_entity.pdbx_description
1 polymer ?
#
loop_
_entity_poly.entity_id
_entity_poly.type
_entity_poly.pdbx_seq_one_letter_code
_entity_poly.pdbx_strand_id
1 'polypeptide(L)' 'MLTNIGIPGLILIIVLALIVFGPSKLPELGRAFGKTLSEFKTATRGLVGGGDDDDKEKKEKLA' A
#
# COMPACT_ATOMS: atom_id res chain seq x y z
N MET A 1 13.26 -28.28 -5.81
CA MET A 1 11.98 -28.76 -6.41
C MET A 1 10.83 -27.78 -6.23
N LEU A 2 10.74 -26.99 -5.14
CA LEU A 2 9.71 -25.95 -4.98
C LEU A 2 9.84 -24.73 -5.92
N THR A 3 11.05 -24.39 -6.38
CA THR A 3 11.26 -23.21 -7.24
C THR A 3 10.64 -23.31 -8.63
N ASN A 4 10.35 -24.55 -9.11
CA ASN A 4 9.65 -24.79 -10.38
C ASN A 4 8.14 -24.55 -10.31
N ILE A 5 7.59 -24.33 -9.12
CA ILE A 5 6.16 -24.12 -8.92
C ILE A 5 5.74 -22.69 -9.34
N GLY A 6 6.67 -21.74 -9.39
CA GLY A 6 6.50 -20.41 -10.00
C GLY A 6 5.25 -19.65 -9.53
N ILE A 7 4.75 -18.79 -10.42
CA ILE A 7 3.50 -18.05 -10.23
C ILE A 7 2.29 -18.97 -9.96
N PRO A 8 2.14 -20.14 -10.60
CA PRO A 8 1.03 -21.05 -10.32
C PRO A 8 0.87 -21.47 -8.85
N GLY A 9 1.95 -21.80 -8.14
CA GLY A 9 1.80 -22.15 -6.71
C GLY A 9 1.60 -20.96 -5.79
N LEU A 10 2.09 -19.78 -6.17
CA LEU A 10 1.74 -18.55 -5.44
C LEU A 10 0.23 -18.31 -5.49
N ILE A 11 -0.38 -18.52 -6.66
CA ILE A 11 -1.85 -18.41 -6.82
C ILE A 11 -2.55 -19.45 -5.93
N LEU A 12 -2.08 -20.69 -5.87
CA LEU A 12 -2.67 -21.73 -5.01
C LEU A 12 -2.65 -21.32 -3.52
N ILE A 13 -1.52 -20.76 -3.06
CA ILE A 13 -1.39 -20.27 -1.69
C ILE A 13 -2.34 -19.10 -1.44
N ILE A 14 -2.44 -18.15 -2.37
CA ILE A 14 -3.38 -17.03 -2.27
C ILE A 14 -4.81 -17.55 -2.20
N VAL A 15 -5.21 -18.51 -3.04
CA VAL A 15 -6.55 -19.08 -3.01
C VAL A 15 -6.86 -19.72 -1.65
N LEU A 16 -5.93 -20.49 -1.08
CA LEU A 16 -6.09 -21.06 0.26
C LEU A 16 -6.21 -19.98 1.33
N ALA A 17 -5.38 -18.95 1.27
CA ALA A 17 -5.47 -17.80 2.18
C ALA A 17 -6.81 -17.07 2.04
N LEU A 18 -7.33 -16.93 0.81
CA LEU A 18 -8.62 -16.31 0.54
C LEU A 18 -9.80 -17.16 1.03
N ILE A 19 -9.68 -18.48 1.07
CA ILE A 19 -10.72 -19.34 1.66
C ILE A 19 -10.77 -19.13 3.18
N VAL A 20 -9.62 -19.02 3.84
CA VAL A 20 -9.54 -18.83 5.30
C VAL A 20 -9.92 -17.41 5.72
N PHE A 21 -9.37 -16.40 5.05
CA PHE A 21 -9.53 -14.99 5.42
C PHE A 21 -10.65 -14.28 4.65
N GLY A 22 -11.05 -14.77 3.48
CA GLY A 22 -12.01 -14.15 2.58
C GLY A 22 -11.38 -13.16 1.58
N PRO A 23 -11.89 -13.07 0.33
CA PRO A 23 -11.37 -12.16 -0.70
C PRO A 23 -11.52 -10.68 -0.35
N SER A 24 -12.50 -10.32 0.49
CA SER A 24 -12.74 -8.93 0.90
C SER A 24 -11.74 -8.44 1.95
N LYS A 25 -11.08 -9.33 2.69
CA LYS A 25 -10.19 -8.94 3.79
C LYS A 25 -8.82 -8.47 3.32
N LEU A 26 -8.27 -9.02 2.23
CA LEU A 26 -7.00 -8.51 1.69
C LEU A 26 -7.10 -7.04 1.21
N PRO A 27 -8.13 -6.63 0.44
CA PRO A 27 -8.32 -5.22 0.08
C PRO A 27 -8.61 -4.32 1.27
N GLU A 28 -9.38 -4.78 2.25
CA GLU A 28 -9.71 -4.03 3.46
C GLU A 28 -8.45 -3.74 4.30
N LEU A 29 -7.62 -4.76 4.53
CA LEU A 29 -6.32 -4.62 5.17
C LEU A 29 -5.40 -3.70 4.35
N GLY A 30 -5.31 -3.89 3.03
CA GLY A 30 -4.51 -3.03 2.15
C GLY A 30 -4.92 -1.55 2.21
N ARG A 31 -6.22 -1.25 2.31
CA ARG A 31 -6.73 0.13 2.49
C ARG A 31 -6.36 0.70 3.85
N ALA A 32 -6.49 -0.08 4.93
CA ALA A 32 -6.13 0.34 6.27
C ALA A 32 -4.62 0.59 6.39
N PHE A 33 -3.80 -0.39 6.00
CA PHE A 33 -2.34 -0.27 5.96
C PHE A 33 -1.88 0.84 5.03
N GLY A 34 -2.50 1.00 3.85
CA GLY A 34 -2.17 2.05 2.90
C GLY A 34 -2.41 3.45 3.46
N LYS A 35 -3.50 3.65 4.20
CA LYS A 35 -3.77 4.92 4.90
C LYS A 35 -2.70 5.19 5.96
N THR A 36 -2.38 4.20 6.80
CA THR A 36 -1.32 4.32 7.80
C THR A 36 0.05 4.60 7.17
N LEU A 37 0.39 3.92 6.08
CA LEU A 37 1.67 4.10 5.39
C LEU A 37 1.76 5.46 4.70
N SER A 38 0.64 5.97 4.16
CA SER A 38 0.57 7.32 3.60
C SER A 38 0.77 8.39 4.66
N GLU A 39 0.13 8.24 5.83
CA GLU A 39 0.29 9.16 6.96
C GLU A 39 1.72 9.08 7.53
N PHE A 40 2.26 7.85 7.65
CA PHE A 40 3.64 7.61 8.07
C PHE A 40 4.66 8.22 7.10
N LYS A 41 4.43 8.11 5.78
CA LYS A 41 5.28 8.75 4.75
C LYS A 41 5.28 10.26 4.90
N THR A 42 4.12 10.89 5.10
CA THR A 42 4.00 12.34 5.28
C THR A 42 4.68 12.80 6.56
N ALA A 43 4.46 12.10 7.68
CA ALA A 43 5.13 12.40 8.94
C ALA A 43 6.65 12.23 8.83
N THR A 44 7.11 11.15 8.21
CA THR A 44 8.54 10.86 8.04
C THR A 44 9.22 11.88 7.11
N ARG A 45 8.54 12.33 6.04
CA ARG A 45 9.04 13.44 5.18
C ARG A 45 9.26 14.74 5.94
N GLY A 46 8.44 15.03 6.96
CA GLY A 46 8.65 16.19 7.84
C GLY A 46 9.79 16.03 8.84
N LEU A 47 10.18 14.79 9.18
CA LEU A 47 11.22 14.47 10.16
C LEU A 47 12.60 14.24 9.53
N VAL A 48 12.65 13.56 8.38
CA VAL A 48 13.84 13.44 7.53
C VAL A 48 13.92 14.73 6.72
N GLY A 49 14.67 15.71 7.22
CA GLY A 49 14.75 17.09 6.73
C GLY A 49 15.10 17.28 5.25
N GLY A 50 14.14 16.98 4.38
CA GLY A 50 14.06 17.42 2.99
C GLY A 50 12.74 18.15 2.81
N GLY A 51 12.69 19.37 3.36
CA GLY A 51 11.68 20.34 2.99
C GLY A 51 11.87 20.78 1.54
N ASP A 52 10.76 21.20 0.95
CA ASP A 52 10.55 21.70 -0.40
C ASP A 52 10.10 20.68 -1.46
N ASP A 53 9.16 21.15 -2.28
CA ASP A 53 8.48 20.55 -3.43
C ASP A 53 7.28 19.65 -3.13
N ASP A 54 6.11 20.24 -2.78
CA ASP A 54 4.79 19.83 -3.35
C ASP A 54 3.56 20.63 -2.82
N ASP A 55 3.73 21.75 -2.11
CA ASP A 55 2.60 22.62 -1.69
C ASP A 55 2.32 23.80 -2.66
N LYS A 56 2.70 23.69 -3.94
CA LYS A 56 2.45 24.73 -4.96
C LYS A 56 1.24 24.51 -5.87
N GLU A 57 0.49 23.40 -5.79
CA GLU A 57 -0.57 23.15 -6.80
C GLU A 57 -2.00 23.53 -6.36
N LYS A 58 -2.26 23.82 -5.08
CA LYS A 58 -3.65 24.03 -4.59
C LYS A 58 -4.08 25.48 -4.33
N LYS A 59 -3.18 26.46 -4.46
CA LYS A 59 -3.49 27.89 -4.23
C LYS A 59 -3.72 28.73 -5.50
N GLU A 60 -3.38 28.22 -6.69
CA GLU A 60 -3.50 29.00 -7.94
C GLU A 60 -4.88 28.88 -8.64
N LYS A 61 -5.74 27.93 -8.23
CA LYS A 61 -7.11 27.79 -8.81
C LYS A 61 -8.19 28.56 -8.05
N LEU A 62 -7.80 29.42 -7.11
CA LEU A 62 -8.70 30.22 -6.25
C LEU A 62 -8.37 31.73 -6.27
N ALA A 63 -7.44 32.16 -7.13
CA ALA A 63 -7.12 33.57 -7.37
C ALA A 63 -7.61 33.99 -8.77
#